data_AF-A0A8H2JCA4-F1
#
_entry.id   AF-A0A8H2JCA4-F1
#
_cell.length_a   1.000
_cell.length_b   1.000
_cell.length_c   1.000
_cell.angle_alpha   90.00
_cell.angle_beta   90.00
_cell.angle_gamma   90.00
#
_symmetry.space_group_name_H-M   'P 1'
#
loop_
_entity.id
_entity.type
_entity.pdbx_description
1 polymer ?
#
loop_
_entity_poly.entity_id
_entity_poly.type
_entity_poly.pdbx_seq_one_letter_code
_entity_poly.pdbx_strand_id
1 'polypeptide(L)'
;MAPQAVGNSADTAAAGDAAAAEAEAVQAEERARQARARAAELRRQATESVAAASPTTAAPPRQVSRWRPIAVGLAGLAFCILLGIGASLSWRHQLAQTQHQQQERAAVAARQGVINVMSLNFINAEDDVKRIADNATGKFKDDFQGQQYILVRQLIDAKVVTHVEVTGVAVQSVSENSAVVLVAATSQAANTKDPHPAPKRFRVVVTLTQDEGLLKIADLEYI
;
A
#
# COMPACT_ATOMS: atom_id res chain seq x y z
N MET A 1 29.01 -4.49 38.62
CA MET A 1 27.55 -4.52 38.36
C MET A 1 27.34 -3.91 36.98
N ALA A 2 27.16 -4.75 35.96
CA ALA A 2 27.05 -4.32 34.56
C ALA A 2 25.60 -3.92 34.23
N PRO A 3 25.35 -2.85 33.45
CA PRO A 3 24.02 -2.52 32.99
C PRO A 3 23.64 -3.37 31.77
N GLN A 4 22.44 -3.93 31.80
CA GLN A 4 21.86 -4.73 30.71
C GLN A 4 21.31 -3.82 29.59
N ALA A 5 21.63 -4.18 28.36
CA ALA A 5 21.15 -3.55 27.14
C ALA A 5 19.68 -3.93 26.89
N VAL A 6 18.77 -2.98 27.07
CA VAL A 6 17.40 -3.07 26.53
C VAL A 6 17.45 -2.55 25.10
N GLY A 7 17.90 -3.41 24.20
CA GLY A 7 17.77 -3.21 22.76
C GLY A 7 16.69 -4.13 22.23
N ASN A 8 15.83 -3.55 21.40
CA ASN A 8 15.37 -4.17 20.17
C ASN A 8 14.14 -5.11 20.24
N SER A 9 12.97 -4.56 19.93
CA SER A 9 11.80 -5.33 19.43
C SER A 9 11.13 -4.60 18.27
N ALA A 10 11.04 -3.27 18.34
CA ALA A 10 10.55 -2.44 17.23
C ALA A 10 11.56 -2.28 16.08
N ASP A 11 12.85 -2.24 16.40
CA ASP A 11 13.95 -2.18 15.42
C ASP A 11 14.16 -3.56 14.74
N THR A 12 13.65 -4.64 15.35
CA THR A 12 13.65 -6.01 14.82
C THR A 12 12.50 -6.24 13.85
N ALA A 13 11.34 -5.59 14.07
CA ALA A 13 10.20 -5.62 13.15
C ALA A 13 10.49 -4.78 11.89
N ALA A 14 11.05 -3.57 12.05
CA ALA A 14 11.46 -2.73 10.92
C ALA A 14 12.60 -3.38 10.10
N ALA A 15 13.55 -4.06 10.78
CA ALA A 15 14.58 -4.85 10.11
C ALA A 15 14.00 -6.09 9.40
N GLY A 16 12.93 -6.69 9.93
CA GLY A 16 12.23 -7.82 9.31
C GLY A 16 11.53 -7.45 8.00
N ASP A 17 10.87 -6.31 7.95
CA ASP A 17 10.21 -5.80 6.74
C ASP A 17 11.23 -5.36 5.68
N ALA A 18 12.36 -4.77 6.09
CA ALA A 18 13.47 -4.46 5.20
C ALA A 18 14.10 -5.74 4.62
N ALA A 19 14.30 -6.78 5.44
CA ALA A 19 14.83 -8.06 5.00
C ALA A 19 13.86 -8.81 4.05
N ALA A 20 12.54 -8.66 4.25
CA ALA A 20 11.54 -9.21 3.34
C ALA A 20 11.57 -8.49 1.97
N ALA A 21 11.68 -7.16 1.97
CA ALA A 21 11.80 -6.38 0.74
C ALA A 21 13.11 -6.69 -0.02
N GLU A 22 14.23 -6.88 0.69
CA GLU A 22 15.50 -7.31 0.10
C GLU A 22 15.42 -8.73 -0.47
N ALA A 23 14.76 -9.65 0.22
CA ALA A 23 14.54 -11.02 -0.28
C ALA A 23 13.69 -11.04 -1.55
N GLU A 24 12.65 -10.21 -1.65
CA GLU A 24 11.84 -10.07 -2.85
C GLU A 24 12.62 -9.44 -4.01
N ALA A 25 13.48 -8.46 -3.73
CA ALA A 25 14.35 -7.84 -4.73
C ALA A 25 15.35 -8.86 -5.30
N VAL A 26 15.96 -9.69 -4.44
CA VAL A 26 16.86 -10.77 -4.86
C VAL A 26 16.12 -11.81 -5.71
N GLN A 27 14.91 -12.20 -5.32
CA GLN A 27 14.08 -13.12 -6.12
C GLN A 27 13.66 -12.51 -7.47
N ALA A 28 13.39 -11.20 -7.52
CA ALA A 28 13.08 -10.49 -8.75
C ALA A 28 14.28 -10.43 -9.69
N GLU A 29 15.48 -10.18 -9.15
CA GLU A 29 16.72 -10.17 -9.93
C GLU A 29 17.06 -11.57 -10.47
N GLU A 30 16.87 -12.61 -9.68
CA GLU A 30 17.11 -13.99 -10.10
C GLU A 30 16.12 -14.41 -11.21
N ARG A 31 14.85 -14.03 -11.09
CA ARG A 31 13.85 -14.21 -12.17
C ARG A 31 14.24 -13.44 -13.44
N ALA A 32 14.79 -12.23 -13.30
CA ALA A 32 15.27 -11.44 -14.44
C ALA A 32 16.51 -12.06 -15.09
N ARG A 33 17.44 -12.62 -14.30
CA ARG A 33 18.62 -13.35 -14.81
C ARG A 33 18.21 -14.61 -15.55
N GLN A 34 17.30 -15.41 -14.98
CA GLN A 34 16.77 -16.61 -15.64
C GLN A 34 16.04 -16.25 -16.95
N ALA A 35 15.28 -15.16 -16.97
CA ALA A 35 14.64 -14.68 -18.19
C ALA A 35 15.65 -14.25 -19.26
N ARG A 36 16.71 -13.52 -18.88
CA ARG A 36 17.81 -13.14 -19.79
C ARG A 36 18.57 -14.36 -20.32
N ALA A 37 18.85 -15.35 -19.47
CA ALA A 37 19.51 -16.59 -19.87
C ALA A 37 18.65 -17.38 -20.88
N ARG A 38 17.34 -17.51 -20.63
CA ARG A 38 16.40 -18.13 -21.57
C ARG A 38 16.32 -17.34 -22.88
N ALA A 39 16.32 -16.01 -22.84
CA ALA A 39 16.31 -15.17 -24.04
C ALA A 39 17.61 -15.31 -24.86
N ALA A 40 18.76 -15.41 -24.19
CA ALA A 40 20.05 -15.64 -24.85
C ALA A 40 20.12 -17.02 -25.52
N GLU A 41 19.63 -18.06 -24.85
CA GLU A 41 19.56 -19.42 -25.41
C GLU A 41 18.61 -19.48 -26.61
N LEU A 42 17.44 -18.85 -26.52
CA LEU A 42 16.52 -18.73 -27.65
C LEU A 42 17.13 -17.96 -28.83
N ARG A 43 17.93 -16.91 -28.55
CA ARG A 43 18.66 -16.16 -29.58
C ARG A 43 19.75 -17.01 -30.24
N ARG A 44 20.43 -17.86 -29.47
CA ARG A 44 21.43 -18.81 -29.97
C ARG A 44 20.76 -19.84 -30.88
N GLN A 45 19.66 -20.45 -30.43
CA GLN A 45 18.87 -21.38 -31.23
C GLN A 45 18.31 -20.73 -32.50
N ALA A 46 17.88 -19.47 -32.43
CA ALA A 46 17.46 -18.70 -33.60
C ALA A 46 18.64 -18.47 -34.57
N THR A 47 19.83 -18.16 -34.05
CA THR A 47 21.03 -17.92 -34.87
C THR A 47 21.54 -19.21 -35.51
N GLU A 48 21.55 -20.33 -34.78
CA GLU A 48 21.90 -21.66 -35.29
C GLU A 48 20.87 -22.12 -36.35
N SER A 49 19.58 -21.84 -36.14
CA SER A 49 18.52 -22.11 -37.13
C SER A 49 18.64 -21.24 -38.38
N VAL A 50 19.14 -20.00 -38.26
CA VAL A 50 19.39 -19.09 -39.39
C VAL A 50 20.68 -19.49 -40.14
N ALA A 51 21.70 -19.96 -39.42
CA ALA A 51 22.94 -20.47 -40.01
C ALA A 51 22.72 -21.78 -40.78
N ALA A 52 21.83 -22.65 -40.29
CA ALA A 52 21.37 -23.84 -41.03
C ALA A 52 20.56 -23.51 -42.30
N ALA A 53 20.18 -22.25 -42.51
CA ALA A 53 19.34 -21.78 -43.61
C ALA A 53 20.09 -20.95 -44.67
N SER A 54 21.42 -20.89 -44.67
CA SER A 54 22.20 -20.21 -45.73
C SER A 54 22.67 -21.19 -46.82
N PRO A 55 22.13 -21.14 -48.06
CA PRO A 55 22.70 -21.86 -49.19
C PRO A 55 23.76 -21.00 -49.91
N THR A 56 24.90 -21.60 -50.20
CA THR A 56 25.95 -21.01 -51.06
C THR A 56 25.45 -20.82 -52.49
N THR A 57 25.73 -19.64 -53.05
CA THR A 57 25.38 -19.17 -54.41
C THR A 57 25.88 -20.07 -55.55
N ALA A 58 24.94 -20.61 -56.35
CA ALA A 58 25.03 -20.77 -57.82
C ALA A 58 23.63 -21.14 -58.38
N ALA A 59 23.14 -20.44 -59.41
CA ALA A 59 21.76 -20.48 -59.96
C ALA A 59 21.50 -21.62 -60.98
N PRO A 60 20.27 -21.82 -61.56
CA PRO A 60 18.88 -22.02 -61.04
C PRO A 60 18.31 -23.42 -61.52
N PRO A 61 17.09 -23.95 -61.15
CA PRO A 61 15.75 -23.40 -61.41
C PRO A 61 14.69 -23.61 -60.29
N ARG A 62 13.51 -22.99 -60.52
CA ARG A 62 12.31 -22.93 -59.67
C ARG A 62 11.93 -24.27 -59.01
N GLN A 63 12.07 -24.36 -57.69
CA GLN A 63 11.36 -25.34 -56.87
C GLN A 63 10.71 -24.62 -55.69
N VAL A 64 9.37 -24.57 -55.70
CA VAL A 64 8.57 -24.00 -54.60
C VAL A 64 8.80 -24.86 -53.36
N SER A 65 9.73 -24.39 -52.52
CA SER A 65 10.20 -25.10 -51.35
C SER A 65 9.08 -25.29 -50.32
N ARG A 66 8.83 -26.56 -49.98
CA ARG A 66 7.83 -27.06 -49.02
C ARG A 66 8.04 -26.58 -47.57
N TRP A 67 8.98 -25.65 -47.34
CA TRP A 67 9.41 -25.16 -46.04
C TRP A 67 8.75 -23.83 -45.65
N ARG A 68 8.11 -23.15 -46.61
CA ARG A 68 7.28 -21.96 -46.37
C ARG A 68 6.21 -22.13 -45.27
N PRO A 69 5.44 -23.24 -45.19
CA PRO A 69 4.44 -23.36 -44.12
C PRO A 69 5.06 -23.48 -42.72
N ILE A 70 6.25 -24.07 -42.60
CA ILE A 70 6.94 -24.25 -41.32
C ILE A 70 7.46 -22.90 -40.78
N ALA A 71 8.06 -22.08 -41.65
CA ALA A 71 8.52 -20.75 -41.29
C ALA A 71 7.38 -19.81 -40.88
N VAL A 72 6.22 -19.91 -41.56
CA VAL A 72 5.02 -19.12 -41.22
C VAL A 72 4.42 -19.57 -39.88
N GLY A 73 4.37 -20.88 -39.62
CA GLY A 73 3.90 -21.42 -38.34
C GLY A 73 4.76 -20.97 -37.15
N LEU A 74 6.08 -20.96 -37.32
CA LEU A 74 7.02 -20.56 -36.27
C LEU A 74 6.95 -19.05 -35.96
N ALA A 75 6.79 -18.22 -37.00
CA ALA A 75 6.58 -16.78 -36.84
C ALA A 75 5.23 -16.47 -36.14
N GLY A 76 4.17 -17.21 -36.49
CA GLY A 76 2.87 -17.10 -35.82
C GLY A 76 2.95 -17.46 -34.33
N LEU A 77 3.66 -18.53 -33.99
CA LEU A 77 3.85 -18.96 -32.59
C LEU A 77 4.63 -17.91 -31.79
N ALA A 78 5.71 -17.35 -32.34
CA ALA A 78 6.49 -16.30 -31.69
C ALA A 78 5.63 -15.04 -31.44
N PHE A 79 4.80 -14.65 -32.41
CA PHE A 79 3.89 -13.51 -32.27
C PHE A 79 2.84 -13.73 -31.16
N CYS A 80 2.24 -14.92 -31.09
CA CYS A 80 1.29 -15.27 -30.02
C CYS A 80 1.93 -15.21 -28.62
N ILE A 81 3.19 -15.66 -28.49
CA ILE A 81 3.92 -15.61 -27.22
C ILE A 81 4.21 -14.16 -26.81
N LEU A 82 4.64 -13.30 -27.72
CA LEU A 82 4.87 -11.88 -27.43
C LEU A 82 3.58 -11.17 -26.99
N LEU A 83 2.45 -11.45 -27.65
CA LEU A 83 1.15 -10.89 -27.26
C LEU A 83 0.72 -11.38 -25.87
N GLY A 84 0.92 -12.67 -25.55
CA GLY A 84 0.62 -13.22 -24.23
C GLY A 84 1.43 -12.56 -23.11
N ILE A 85 2.72 -12.32 -23.34
CA ILE A 85 3.61 -11.62 -22.38
C ILE A 85 3.18 -10.16 -22.23
N GLY A 86 2.93 -9.46 -23.35
CA GLY A 86 2.49 -8.07 -23.33
C GLY A 86 1.15 -7.86 -22.63
N ALA A 87 0.17 -8.75 -22.87
CA ALA A 87 -1.11 -8.74 -22.20
C ALA A 87 -0.97 -9.01 -20.69
N SER A 88 -0.13 -9.97 -20.29
CA SER A 88 0.13 -10.27 -18.88
C SER A 88 0.80 -9.10 -18.15
N LEU A 89 1.77 -8.43 -18.78
CA LEU A 89 2.42 -7.25 -18.21
C LEU A 89 1.44 -6.08 -18.04
N SER A 90 0.60 -5.83 -19.05
CA SER A 90 -0.41 -4.77 -19.00
C SER A 90 -1.46 -5.04 -17.92
N TRP A 91 -1.93 -6.28 -17.81
CA TRP A 91 -2.89 -6.68 -16.78
C TRP A 91 -2.31 -6.54 -15.37
N ARG A 92 -1.06 -6.98 -15.18
CA ARG A 92 -0.33 -6.81 -13.91
C ARG A 92 -0.11 -5.35 -13.55
N HIS A 93 0.15 -4.50 -14.55
CA HIS A 93 0.33 -3.07 -14.33
C HIS A 93 -0.97 -2.38 -13.91
N GLN A 94 -2.11 -2.73 -14.54
CA GLN A 94 -3.41 -2.17 -14.14
C GLN A 94 -3.86 -2.65 -12.75
N LEU A 95 -3.57 -3.90 -12.39
CA LEU A 95 -3.86 -4.41 -11.05
C LEU A 95 -3.05 -3.69 -9.96
N ALA A 96 -1.77 -3.39 -10.23
CA ALA A 96 -0.94 -2.64 -9.29
C ALA A 96 -1.46 -1.21 -9.11
N GLN A 97 -1.81 -0.51 -10.19
CA GLN A 97 -2.28 0.88 -10.10
C GLN A 97 -3.61 1.04 -9.37
N THR A 98 -4.54 0.10 -9.58
CA THR A 98 -5.84 0.13 -8.88
C THR A 98 -5.69 -0.10 -7.38
N GLN A 99 -4.80 -0.99 -6.96
CA GLN A 99 -4.51 -1.21 -5.54
C GLN A 99 -3.82 -0.01 -4.89
N HIS A 100 -2.85 0.62 -5.56
CA HIS A 100 -2.20 1.82 -5.04
C HIS A 100 -3.19 2.97 -4.79
N GLN A 101 -4.11 3.22 -5.73
CA GLN A 101 -5.13 4.27 -5.56
C GLN A 101 -6.07 3.99 -4.38
N GLN A 102 -6.45 2.73 -4.16
CA GLN A 102 -7.29 2.35 -3.02
C GLN A 102 -6.56 2.52 -1.69
N GLN A 103 -5.27 2.15 -1.64
CA GLN A 103 -4.42 2.37 -0.47
C GLN A 103 -4.24 3.85 -0.16
N GLU A 104 -3.96 4.69 -1.15
CA GLU A 104 -3.84 6.14 -0.95
C GLU A 104 -5.13 6.75 -0.40
N ARG A 105 -6.29 6.36 -0.95
CA ARG A 105 -7.59 6.82 -0.44
C ARG A 105 -7.82 6.39 1.01
N ALA A 106 -7.52 5.15 1.35
CA ALA A 106 -7.64 4.64 2.71
C ALA A 106 -6.67 5.38 3.67
N ALA A 107 -5.43 5.63 3.25
CA ALA A 107 -4.45 6.38 4.02
C ALA A 107 -4.91 7.82 4.30
N VAL A 108 -5.43 8.51 3.29
CA VAL A 108 -5.96 9.87 3.42
C VAL A 108 -7.18 9.90 4.34
N ALA A 109 -8.12 8.97 4.15
CA ALA A 109 -9.31 8.86 4.98
C ALA A 109 -8.95 8.59 6.45
N ALA A 110 -8.02 7.65 6.73
CA ALA A 110 -7.56 7.35 8.08
C ALA A 110 -6.86 8.55 8.71
N ARG A 111 -5.96 9.23 7.97
CA ARG A 111 -5.27 10.43 8.44
C ARG A 111 -6.26 11.50 8.86
N GLN A 112 -7.23 11.81 8.01
CA GLN A 112 -8.22 12.83 8.28
C GLN A 112 -9.15 12.41 9.42
N GLY A 113 -9.54 11.13 9.47
CA GLY A 113 -10.34 10.56 10.54
C GLY A 113 -9.68 10.71 11.90
N VAL A 114 -8.40 10.33 12.03
CA VAL A 114 -7.65 10.48 13.29
C VAL A 114 -7.52 11.94 13.69
N ILE A 115 -7.20 12.84 12.76
CA ILE A 115 -7.15 14.28 13.05
C ILE A 115 -8.52 14.76 13.54
N ASN A 116 -9.60 14.39 12.87
CA ASN A 116 -10.95 14.82 13.22
C ASN A 116 -11.39 14.32 14.60
N VAL A 117 -11.06 13.07 14.94
CA VAL A 117 -11.44 12.46 16.22
C VAL A 117 -10.57 12.98 17.36
N MET A 118 -9.29 13.24 17.12
CA MET A 118 -8.33 13.55 18.19
C MET A 118 -8.01 15.04 18.34
N SER A 119 -8.41 15.87 17.37
CA SER A 119 -8.35 17.33 17.45
C SER A 119 -9.68 17.85 17.95
N LEU A 120 -9.82 18.00 19.27
CA LEU A 120 -11.02 18.61 19.88
C LEU A 120 -10.72 20.02 20.39
N ASN A 121 -11.70 20.91 20.19
CA ASN A 121 -11.67 22.28 20.69
C ASN A 121 -12.86 22.51 21.63
N PHE A 122 -12.59 23.08 22.81
CA PHE A 122 -13.63 23.44 23.77
C PHE A 122 -14.64 24.47 23.24
N ILE A 123 -14.28 25.28 22.23
CA ILE A 123 -15.15 26.34 21.68
C ILE A 123 -16.35 25.74 20.91
N ASN A 124 -16.14 24.63 20.19
CA ASN A 124 -17.15 23.99 19.33
C ASN A 124 -17.39 22.52 19.72
N ALA A 125 -17.24 22.17 20.99
CA ALA A 125 -17.23 20.79 21.46
C ALA A 125 -18.48 19.99 21.04
N GLU A 126 -19.66 20.60 21.05
CA GLU A 126 -20.91 19.93 20.65
C GLU A 126 -20.99 19.64 19.15
N ASP A 127 -20.37 20.45 18.30
CA ASP A 127 -20.37 20.25 16.86
C ASP A 127 -19.28 19.26 16.45
N ASP A 128 -18.12 19.31 17.11
CA ASP A 128 -17.05 18.33 16.92
C ASP A 128 -17.51 16.93 17.30
N VAL A 129 -18.25 16.78 18.40
CA VAL A 129 -18.79 15.48 18.83
C VAL A 129 -19.83 14.95 17.84
N LYS A 130 -20.73 15.78 17.31
CA LYS A 130 -21.68 15.36 16.27
C LYS A 130 -20.96 14.89 15.02
N ARG A 131 -19.98 15.68 14.56
CA ARG A 131 -19.17 15.35 13.38
C ARG A 131 -18.39 14.06 13.54
N ILE A 132 -17.88 13.77 14.74
CA ILE A 132 -17.21 12.49 15.04
C ILE A 132 -18.21 11.35 14.98
N ALA A 133 -19.39 11.50 15.60
CA ALA A 133 -20.43 10.49 15.61
C ALA A 133 -20.96 10.16 14.20
N ASP A 134 -21.06 11.18 13.32
CA ASP A 134 -21.51 11.00 11.93
C ASP A 134 -20.46 10.27 11.06
N ASN A 135 -19.17 10.42 11.39
CA ASN A 135 -18.06 9.76 10.73
C ASN A 135 -17.59 8.47 11.44
N ALA A 136 -18.35 8.01 12.43
CA ALA A 136 -18.12 6.79 13.19
C ALA A 136 -19.12 5.71 12.80
N THR A 137 -18.67 4.46 12.82
CA THR A 137 -19.52 3.27 12.67
C THR A 137 -19.02 2.17 13.60
N GLY A 138 -19.71 1.03 13.64
CA GLY A 138 -19.31 -0.15 14.40
C GLY A 138 -19.00 0.13 15.87
N LYS A 139 -17.96 -0.53 16.37
CA LYS A 139 -17.54 -0.49 17.77
C LYS A 139 -17.17 0.93 18.24
N PHE A 140 -16.44 1.67 17.41
CA PHE A 140 -16.01 3.03 17.76
C PHE A 140 -17.22 3.95 18.00
N LYS A 141 -18.27 3.84 17.19
CA LYS A 141 -19.50 4.63 17.38
C LYS A 141 -20.18 4.30 18.71
N ASP A 142 -20.30 3.03 19.03
CA ASP A 142 -20.96 2.58 20.27
C ASP A 142 -20.20 3.07 21.51
N ASP A 143 -18.87 2.89 21.51
CA ASP A 143 -18.00 3.33 22.61
C ASP A 143 -18.03 4.86 22.76
N PHE A 144 -17.98 5.59 21.64
CA PHE A 144 -18.02 7.05 21.64
C PHE A 144 -19.37 7.60 22.12
N GLN A 145 -20.49 7.03 21.68
CA GLN A 145 -21.83 7.44 22.12
C GLN A 145 -22.05 7.24 23.62
N GLY A 146 -21.43 6.22 24.22
CA GLY A 146 -21.46 6.01 25.67
C GLY A 146 -20.68 7.07 26.46
N GLN A 147 -19.63 7.66 25.86
CA GLN A 147 -18.70 8.56 26.56
C GLN A 147 -18.81 10.04 26.15
N GLN A 148 -19.55 10.36 25.08
CA GLN A 148 -19.66 11.70 24.50
C GLN A 148 -19.99 12.80 25.53
N TYR A 149 -20.90 12.56 26.47
CA TYR A 149 -21.33 13.55 27.45
C TYR A 149 -20.21 13.92 28.44
N ILE A 150 -19.42 12.93 28.83
CA ILE A 150 -18.28 13.12 29.74
C ILE A 150 -17.16 13.87 29.01
N LEU A 151 -16.91 13.52 27.75
CA LEU A 151 -15.90 14.19 26.92
C LEU A 151 -16.20 15.68 26.72
N VAL A 152 -17.44 16.05 26.37
CA VAL A 152 -17.84 17.47 26.21
C VAL A 152 -17.60 18.26 27.49
N ARG A 153 -18.05 17.74 28.64
CA ARG A 153 -17.85 18.40 29.93
C ARG A 153 -16.38 18.60 30.25
N GLN A 154 -15.56 17.57 30.09
CA GLN A 154 -14.12 17.65 30.37
C GLN A 154 -13.40 18.66 29.47
N LEU A 155 -13.77 18.73 28.19
CA LEU A 155 -13.18 19.70 27.26
C LEU A 155 -13.51 21.14 27.64
N ILE A 156 -14.77 21.41 27.99
CA ILE A 156 -15.23 22.75 28.42
C ILE A 156 -14.58 23.15 29.74
N ASP A 157 -14.59 22.25 30.74
CA ASP A 157 -14.05 22.53 32.08
C ASP A 157 -12.54 22.77 32.05
N ALA A 158 -11.81 21.98 31.27
CA ALA A 158 -10.36 22.08 31.17
C ALA A 158 -9.89 23.20 30.21
N LYS A 159 -10.80 23.76 29.39
CA LYS A 159 -10.50 24.74 28.33
C LYS A 159 -9.32 24.29 27.47
N VAL A 160 -9.30 23.00 27.11
CA VAL A 160 -8.21 22.39 26.35
C VAL A 160 -8.47 22.55 24.86
N VAL A 161 -7.44 22.97 24.13
CA VAL A 161 -7.39 22.92 22.67
C VAL A 161 -6.36 21.87 22.31
N THR A 162 -6.81 20.80 21.66
CA THR A 162 -5.92 19.71 21.23
C THR A 162 -5.66 19.83 19.74
N HIS A 163 -4.38 19.95 19.37
CA HIS A 163 -3.93 19.88 17.99
C HIS A 163 -3.19 18.56 17.76
N VAL A 164 -3.47 17.91 16.64
CA VAL A 164 -2.84 16.64 16.27
C VAL A 164 -2.17 16.76 14.91
N GLU A 165 -0.91 16.36 14.86
CA GLU A 165 -0.13 16.28 13.63
C GLU A 165 0.20 14.82 13.32
N VAL A 166 -0.23 14.35 12.15
CA VAL A 166 0.07 12.99 11.69
C VAL A 166 1.42 12.97 11.00
N THR A 167 2.37 12.25 11.60
CA THR A 167 3.76 12.12 11.16
C THR A 167 3.97 10.97 10.17
N GLY A 168 3.11 9.95 10.20
CA GLY A 168 3.22 8.80 9.31
C GLY A 168 1.92 8.02 9.21
N VAL A 169 1.69 7.40 8.05
CA VAL A 169 0.53 6.55 7.77
C VAL A 169 1.01 5.34 6.99
N ALA A 170 0.59 4.16 7.40
CA ALA A 170 0.88 2.90 6.71
C ALA A 170 -0.40 2.09 6.57
N VAL A 171 -0.71 1.66 5.35
CA VAL A 171 -1.90 0.85 5.08
C VAL A 171 -1.52 -0.61 5.22
N GLN A 172 -2.14 -1.32 6.16
CA GLN A 172 -1.90 -2.74 6.37
C GLN A 172 -2.69 -3.59 5.38
N SER A 173 -3.96 -3.25 5.18
CA SER A 173 -4.84 -3.98 4.27
C SER A 173 -5.96 -3.09 3.74
N VAL A 174 -6.39 -3.36 2.51
CA VAL A 174 -7.55 -2.72 1.88
C VAL A 174 -8.39 -3.81 1.22
N SER A 175 -9.70 -3.71 1.41
CA SER A 175 -10.73 -4.53 0.78
C SER A 175 -11.75 -3.59 0.12
N GLU A 176 -12.77 -4.14 -0.54
CA GLU A 176 -13.78 -3.34 -1.24
C GLU A 176 -14.52 -2.37 -0.30
N ASN A 177 -14.80 -2.79 0.94
CA ASN A 177 -15.58 -1.99 1.90
C ASN A 177 -14.87 -1.77 3.25
N SER A 178 -13.62 -2.19 3.42
CA SER A 178 -12.89 -2.02 4.68
C SER A 178 -11.41 -1.81 4.45
N ALA A 179 -10.75 -1.09 5.36
CA ALA A 179 -9.31 -0.91 5.34
C ALA A 179 -8.74 -0.84 6.76
N VAL A 180 -7.55 -1.39 6.96
CA VAL A 180 -6.82 -1.27 8.23
C VAL A 180 -5.58 -0.42 7.99
N VAL A 181 -5.46 0.66 8.76
CA VAL A 181 -4.43 1.68 8.58
C VAL A 181 -3.76 2.00 9.92
N LEU A 182 -2.44 1.92 9.97
CA LEU A 182 -1.65 2.37 11.10
C LEU A 182 -1.31 3.84 10.93
N VAL A 183 -1.54 4.61 11.99
CA VAL A 183 -1.30 6.05 12.01
C VAL A 183 -0.38 6.39 13.17
N ALA A 184 0.74 7.05 12.86
CA ALA A 184 1.66 7.60 13.85
C ALA A 184 1.49 9.12 13.90
N ALA A 185 1.17 9.64 15.08
CA ALA A 185 0.83 11.05 15.25
C ALA A 185 1.42 11.64 16.53
N THR A 186 1.45 12.96 16.58
CA THR A 186 1.87 13.75 17.73
C THR A 186 0.73 14.67 18.13
N SER A 187 0.35 14.64 19.40
CA SER A 187 -0.69 15.49 19.99
C SER A 187 -0.08 16.57 20.87
N GLN A 188 -0.65 17.77 20.82
CA GLN A 188 -0.36 18.89 21.70
C GLN A 188 -1.68 19.41 22.26
N ALA A 189 -1.87 19.31 23.58
CA ALA A 189 -3.11 19.67 24.27
C ALA A 189 -2.89 20.91 25.14
N ALA A 190 -3.02 22.09 24.55
CA ALA A 190 -2.78 23.37 25.24
C ALA A 190 -4.01 23.76 26.09
N ASN A 191 -3.78 24.38 27.24
CA ASN A 191 -4.85 24.95 28.06
C ASN A 191 -4.41 26.28 28.69
N THR A 192 -5.27 26.91 29.48
CA THR A 192 -4.98 28.22 30.09
C THR A 192 -3.84 28.20 31.12
N LYS A 193 -3.48 27.03 31.66
CA LYS A 193 -2.41 26.86 32.66
C LYS A 193 -1.06 26.49 32.02
N ASP A 194 -1.11 25.75 30.93
CA ASP A 194 0.05 25.32 30.14
C ASP A 194 -0.23 25.57 28.65
N PRO A 195 0.11 26.77 28.14
CA PRO A 195 -0.16 27.15 26.76
C PRO A 195 0.81 26.51 25.76
N HIS A 196 1.94 25.94 26.21
CA HIS A 196 2.96 25.32 25.34
C HIS A 196 3.40 23.94 25.87
N PRO A 197 2.47 22.97 25.93
CA PRO A 197 2.77 21.64 26.44
C PRO A 197 3.74 20.90 25.52
N ALA A 198 4.55 20.02 26.11
CA ALA A 198 5.44 19.16 25.34
C ALA A 198 4.62 18.22 24.41
N PRO A 199 5.03 18.06 23.13
CA PRO A 199 4.31 17.18 22.20
C PRO A 199 4.37 15.71 22.63
N LYS A 200 3.22 15.02 22.61
CA LYS A 200 3.10 13.60 22.95
C LYS A 200 2.90 12.77 21.70
N ARG A 201 3.80 11.81 21.46
CA ARG A 201 3.70 10.88 20.33
C ARG A 201 2.83 9.68 20.69
N PHE A 202 2.03 9.22 19.75
CA PHE A 202 1.18 8.04 19.90
C PHE A 202 1.02 7.32 18.55
N ARG A 203 0.60 6.05 18.62
CA ARG A 203 0.30 5.22 17.46
C ARG A 203 -1.08 4.61 17.65
N VAL A 204 -1.84 4.58 16.57
CA VAL A 204 -3.17 3.96 16.55
C VAL A 204 -3.33 3.10 15.31
N VAL A 205 -4.03 1.99 15.48
CA VAL A 205 -4.57 1.19 14.39
C VAL A 205 -6.00 1.65 14.16
N VAL A 206 -6.30 2.02 12.92
CA VAL A 206 -7.60 2.55 12.51
C VAL A 206 -8.22 1.56 11.54
N THR A 207 -9.38 1.04 11.93
CA THR A 207 -10.20 0.22 11.05
C THR A 207 -11.25 1.11 10.41
N LEU A 208 -11.19 1.25 9.10
CA LEU A 208 -12.17 1.96 8.29
C LEU A 208 -13.17 0.96 7.71
N THR A 209 -14.44 1.34 7.70
CA THR A 209 -15.50 0.60 7.01
C THR A 209 -16.33 1.56 6.18
N GLN A 210 -16.69 1.14 4.97
CA GLN A 210 -17.52 1.92 4.08
C GLN A 210 -18.97 1.85 4.57
N ASP A 211 -19.55 3.02 4.82
CA ASP A 211 -20.92 3.19 5.23
C ASP A 211 -21.51 4.38 4.44
N GLU A 212 -22.63 4.15 3.77
CA GLU A 212 -23.26 5.14 2.87
C GLU A 212 -22.33 5.70 1.77
N GLY A 213 -21.36 4.89 1.33
CA GLY A 213 -20.38 5.27 0.29
C GLY A 213 -19.17 6.06 0.81
N LEU A 214 -19.12 6.39 2.10
CA LEU A 214 -18.00 7.07 2.75
C LEU A 214 -17.22 6.12 3.66
N LEU A 215 -15.89 6.27 3.72
CA LEU A 215 -15.07 5.52 4.68
C LEU A 215 -15.21 6.17 6.06
N LYS A 216 -15.87 5.46 6.98
CA LYS A 216 -16.07 5.86 8.38
C LYS A 216 -15.15 5.04 9.30
N ILE A 217 -14.83 5.57 10.47
CA ILE A 217 -14.01 4.86 11.46
C ILE A 217 -14.90 3.85 12.18
N ALA A 218 -14.59 2.57 12.00
CA ALA A 218 -15.28 1.46 12.65
C ALA A 218 -14.64 1.06 13.99
N ASP A 219 -13.32 1.19 14.08
CA ASP A 219 -12.56 0.88 15.29
C ASP A 219 -11.27 1.69 15.37
N LEU A 220 -10.81 1.93 16.60
CA LEU A 220 -9.56 2.64 16.89
C LEU A 220 -8.88 2.01 18.10
N GLU A 221 -7.69 1.45 17.88
CA GLU A 221 -6.90 0.76 18.91
C GLU A 221 -5.55 1.44 19.10
N TYR A 222 -5.10 1.60 20.35
CA TYR A 222 -3.78 2.15 20.67
C TYR A 222 -2.75 1.03 20.80
N ILE A 223 -1.56 1.26 20.25
CA ILE A 223 -0.44 0.30 20.26
C ILE A 223 0.86 0.90 20.80
#